data_AF-A0A136JL08-F1
#
_entry.id   AF-A0A136JL08-F1
#
_cell.length_a   1.000
_cell.length_b   1.000
_cell.length_c   1.000
_cell.angle_alpha   90.00
_cell.angle_beta   90.00
_cell.angle_gamma   90.00
#
_symmetry.space_group_name_H-M   'P 1'
#
loop_
_entity.id
_entity.type
_entity.pdbx_description
1 polymer ?
#
loop_
_entity_poly.entity_id
_entity_poly.type
_entity_poly.pdbx_seq_one_letter_code
_entity_poly.pdbx_strand_id
1 'polypeptide(L)'
;MDHNSSSTKVFDFSTQASIMSLLAGIRKSELPTVVKNELRDLVFLYTSGGGDESVRISLEQKLNNYKIEPVAPPSQKPVEKLEEKIGKTNTIVWII
;
A
#
# COMPACT_ATOMS: atom_id res chain seq x y z
N MET A 1 -27.15 -10.25 -11.94
CA MET A 1 -26.86 -9.15 -11.00
C MET A 1 -25.53 -9.49 -10.42
N ASP A 2 -24.52 -8.94 -11.08
CA ASP A 2 -23.18 -9.48 -11.10
C ASP A 2 -22.43 -8.60 -10.11
N HIS A 3 -22.00 -9.19 -8.99
CA HIS A 3 -21.21 -8.49 -7.98
C HIS A 3 -19.85 -8.17 -8.59
N ASN A 4 -19.76 -7.00 -9.22
CA ASN A 4 -18.51 -6.34 -9.54
C ASN A 4 -17.83 -5.99 -8.20
N SER A 5 -17.08 -6.94 -7.66
CA SER A 5 -16.12 -6.72 -6.58
C SER A 5 -14.98 -5.86 -7.13
N SER A 6 -15.29 -4.60 -7.44
CA SER A 6 -14.27 -3.57 -7.56
C SER A 6 -13.62 -3.53 -6.20
N SER A 7 -12.39 -4.04 -6.11
CA SER A 7 -11.52 -3.98 -4.95
C SER A 7 -11.19 -2.53 -4.65
N THR A 8 -12.18 -1.75 -4.23
CA THR A 8 -12.02 -0.40 -3.74
C THR A 8 -11.21 -0.54 -2.46
N LYS A 9 -9.91 -0.28 -2.54
CA LYS A 9 -9.01 -0.32 -1.39
C LYS A 9 -9.53 0.70 -0.37
N VAL A 10 -10.22 0.21 0.66
CA VAL A 10 -10.69 1.03 1.77
C VAL A 10 -9.48 1.30 2.66
N PHE A 11 -9.09 2.56 2.75
CA PHE A 11 -8.06 2.98 3.69
C PHE A 11 -8.69 3.07 5.09
N ASP A 12 -8.12 2.33 6.03
CA ASP A 12 -8.56 2.40 7.42
C ASP A 12 -7.80 3.53 8.14
N PHE A 13 -8.55 4.48 8.68
CA PHE A 13 -8.03 5.60 9.46
C PHE A 13 -8.48 5.55 10.93
N SER A 14 -9.12 4.46 11.36
CA SER A 14 -9.68 4.32 12.70
C SER A 14 -8.63 4.02 13.77
N THR A 15 -7.54 3.32 13.39
CA THR A 15 -6.50 2.91 14.33
C THR A 15 -5.16 3.58 14.03
N GLN A 16 -4.40 3.84 15.10
CA GLN A 16 -3.03 4.34 15.00
C GLN A 16 -2.14 3.41 14.15
N ALA A 17 -2.36 2.09 14.22
CA ALA A 17 -1.63 1.12 13.42
C ALA A 17 -1.88 1.32 11.91
N SER A 18 -3.15 1.46 11.51
CA SER A 18 -3.53 1.69 10.12
C SER A 18 -2.98 3.01 9.58
N ILE A 19 -2.99 4.06 10.40
CA ILE A 19 -2.40 5.38 10.09
C ILE A 19 -0.88 5.25 9.86
N MET A 20 -0.17 4.57 10.76
CA MET A 20 1.28 4.36 10.63
C MET A 20 1.63 3.54 9.39
N SER A 21 0.82 2.54 9.06
CA SER A 21 0.91 1.76 7.83
C SER A 21 0.74 2.61 6.57
N LEU A 22 -0.21 3.53 6.56
CA LEU A 22 -0.40 4.48 5.46
C LEU A 22 0.80 5.42 5.33
N LEU A 23 1.29 5.98 6.43
CA LEU A 23 2.48 6.82 6.44
C LEU A 23 3.72 6.09 5.95
N ALA A 24 3.86 4.80 6.26
CA ALA A 24 4.92 3.94 5.73
C ALA A 24 4.80 3.74 4.21
N GLY A 25 3.59 3.57 3.67
CA GLY A 25 3.34 3.48 2.23
C GLY A 25 3.67 4.77 1.50
N ILE A 26 3.26 5.92 2.04
CA ILE A 26 3.63 7.24 1.53
C ILE A 26 5.16 7.40 1.52
N ARG A 27 5.84 7.00 2.61
CA ARG A 27 7.30 7.09 2.71
C ARG A 27 8.01 6.24 1.65
N LYS A 28 7.55 5.00 1.45
CA LYS A 28 8.12 4.03 0.49
C LYS A 28 7.82 4.37 -0.96
N SER A 29 6.77 5.14 -1.24
CA SER A 29 6.44 5.54 -2.61
C SER A 29 7.56 6.35 -3.28
N GLU A 30 7.67 6.25 -4.59
CA GLU A 30 8.60 7.07 -5.38
C GLU A 30 8.04 8.48 -5.68
N LEU A 31 7.13 8.99 -4.84
CA LEU A 31 6.58 10.32 -4.99
C LEU A 31 7.59 11.42 -4.60
N PRO A 32 7.47 12.63 -5.19
CA PRO A 32 8.22 13.79 -4.76
C PRO A 32 8.01 14.09 -3.27
N THR A 33 9.05 14.59 -2.59
CA THR A 33 8.99 14.97 -1.17
C THR A 33 7.85 15.95 -0.87
N VAL A 34 7.55 16.87 -1.80
CA VAL A 34 6.44 17.82 -1.68
C VAL A 34 5.10 17.09 -1.54
N VAL A 35 4.85 16.09 -2.39
CA VAL A 35 3.62 15.30 -2.37
C VAL A 35 3.56 14.41 -1.13
N LYS A 36 4.68 13.83 -0.72
CA LYS A 36 4.76 13.04 0.52
C LYS A 36 4.42 13.87 1.75
N ASN A 37 4.92 15.11 1.82
CA ASN A 37 4.62 16.03 2.91
C ASN A 37 3.15 16.42 2.92
N GLU A 38 2.57 16.69 1.75
CA GLU A 38 1.13 17.00 1.63
C GLU A 38 0.26 15.83 2.09
N LEU A 39 0.54 14.60 1.63
CA LEU A 39 -0.19 13.41 2.07
C LEU A 39 -0.06 13.16 3.57
N ARG A 40 1.14 13.34 4.13
CA ARG A 40 1.39 13.23 5.57
C ARG A 40 0.57 14.26 6.35
N ASP A 41 0.54 15.50 5.87
CA ASP A 41 -0.18 16.60 6.52
C ASP A 41 -1.69 16.34 6.51
N LEU A 42 -2.24 15.86 5.40
CA LEU A 42 -3.64 15.45 5.30
C LEU A 42 -4.01 14.30 6.25
N VAL A 43 -3.12 13.31 6.41
CA VAL A 43 -3.30 12.24 7.40
C VAL A 43 -3.35 12.82 8.81
N PHE A 44 -2.41 13.71 9.16
CA PHE A 44 -2.42 14.36 10.47
C PHE A 44 -3.66 15.23 10.67
N LEU A 45 -4.05 16.03 9.66
CA LEU A 45 -5.24 16.87 9.70
C LEU A 45 -6.50 16.05 9.94
N TYR A 46 -6.65 14.90 9.28
CA TYR A 46 -7.79 14.00 9.52
C TYR A 46 -7.80 13.48 10.96
N THR A 47 -6.65 13.02 11.46
CA THR A 47 -6.53 12.42 12.80
C THR A 47 -6.64 13.43 13.94
N SER A 48 -6.09 14.63 13.76
CA SER A 48 -6.10 15.72 14.74
C SER A 48 -7.37 16.57 14.66
N GLY A 49 -8.00 16.66 13.48
CA GLY A 49 -9.20 17.44 13.22
C GLY A 49 -10.52 16.74 13.57
N GLY A 50 -10.46 15.54 14.18
CA GLY A 50 -11.67 14.82 14.62
C GLY A 50 -12.35 13.99 13.53
N GLY A 51 -11.65 13.65 12.45
CA GLY A 51 -12.15 12.73 11.42
C GLY A 51 -13.06 13.39 10.38
N ASP A 52 -12.76 14.62 9.96
CA ASP A 52 -13.53 15.33 8.93
C ASP A 52 -13.63 14.52 7.62
N GLU A 53 -14.85 14.30 7.15
CA GLU A 53 -15.14 13.46 5.99
C GLU A 53 -14.59 14.09 4.69
N SER A 54 -14.57 15.42 4.59
CA SER A 54 -14.01 16.12 3.41
C SER A 54 -12.51 15.90 3.29
N VAL A 55 -11.80 15.90 4.43
CA VAL A 55 -10.37 15.58 4.49
C VAL A 55 -10.13 14.12 4.11
N ARG A 56 -10.97 13.20 4.60
CA ARG A 56 -10.91 11.78 4.23
C ARG A 56 -11.07 11.58 2.73
N ILE A 57 -12.10 12.17 2.12
CA ILE A 57 -12.37 12.06 0.69
C ILE A 57 -11.19 12.61 -0.12
N SER A 58 -10.67 13.78 0.26
CA SER A 58 -9.52 14.40 -0.41
C SER A 58 -8.27 13.52 -0.32
N LEU A 59 -8.06 12.89 0.83
CA LEU A 59 -6.95 11.98 1.07
C LEU A 59 -7.10 10.69 0.24
N GLU A 60 -8.26 10.06 0.24
CA GLU A 60 -8.55 8.86 -0.58
C GLU A 60 -8.41 9.15 -2.09
N GLN A 61 -8.89 10.30 -2.56
CA GLN A 61 -8.73 10.71 -3.96
C GLN A 61 -7.26 10.89 -4.33
N LYS A 62 -6.46 11.57 -3.50
CA LYS A 62 -5.03 11.76 -3.75
C LYS A 62 -4.29 10.42 -3.69
N LEU A 63 -4.56 9.57 -2.71
CA LEU A 63 -3.93 8.26 -2.60
C LEU A 63 -4.22 7.38 -3.83
N ASN A 64 -5.46 7.40 -4.33
CA ASN A 64 -5.84 6.71 -5.56
C ASN A 64 -5.16 7.32 -6.80
N ASN A 65 -5.09 8.65 -6.90
CA ASN A 65 -4.43 9.34 -8.02
C ASN A 65 -2.94 8.97 -8.11
N TYR A 66 -2.26 8.94 -6.97
CA TYR A 66 -0.85 8.56 -6.89
C TYR A 66 -0.62 7.04 -6.83
N LYS A 67 -1.67 6.22 -6.87
CA LYS A 67 -1.61 4.77 -6.74
C LYS A 67 -0.80 4.31 -5.52
N ILE A 68 -0.91 5.06 -4.42
CA ILE A 68 -0.26 4.70 -3.15
C ILE A 68 -0.92 3.44 -2.64
N GLU A 69 -0.12 2.39 -2.49
CA GLU A 69 -0.58 1.19 -1.80
C GLU A 69 -0.39 1.36 -0.30
N PRO A 70 -1.44 1.15 0.53
CA PRO A 70 -1.24 1.10 1.97
C PRO A 70 -0.33 -0.10 2.26
N VAL A 71 0.76 0.15 2.98
CA VAL A 71 1.62 -0.95 3.46
C VAL A 71 0.79 -1.65 4.51
N ALA A 72 0.27 -2.83 4.18
CA ALA A 72 -0.54 -3.61 5.09
C ALA A 72 0.09 -3.57 6.50
N PRO A 73 -0.68 -3.27 7.57
CA PRO A 73 -0.17 -3.44 8.92
C PRO A 73 0.37 -4.87 9.02
N PRO A 74 1.46 -5.10 9.77
CA PRO A 74 2.10 -6.41 9.85
C PRO A 74 1.18 -7.39 10.57
N SER A 75 0.16 -7.88 9.87
CA SER A 75 -0.68 -9.01 10.24
C SER A 75 -0.57 -10.02 9.12
N GLN A 76 0.37 -10.94 9.36
CA GLN A 76 0.46 -12.28 8.79
C GLN A 76 0.71 -12.36 7.27
N LYS A 77 1.87 -12.96 6.95
CA LYS A 77 2.19 -13.52 5.64
C LYS A 77 0.96 -14.24 5.04
N PRO A 78 0.53 -13.94 3.82
CA PRO A 78 0.26 -14.99 2.86
C PRO A 78 1.59 -15.30 2.19
N VAL A 79 2.04 -16.53 2.40
CA VAL A 79 3.14 -17.19 1.70
C VAL A 79 3.41 -16.55 0.34
N GLU A 80 4.56 -15.90 0.24
CA GLU A 80 5.16 -15.49 -1.02
C GLU A 80 5.24 -16.75 -1.89
N LYS A 81 4.41 -16.81 -2.93
CA LYS A 81 4.59 -17.73 -4.04
C LYS A 81 5.82 -17.27 -4.80
N LEU A 82 6.99 -17.48 -4.20
CA LEU A 82 8.29 -17.24 -4.80
C LEU A 82 8.82 -18.56 -5.35
N GLU A 83 8.26 -19.03 -6.46
CA GLU A 83 9.00 -19.92 -7.36
C GLU A 83 8.63 -19.56 -8.81
N GLU A 84 9.02 -18.35 -9.21
CA GLU A 84 9.26 -18.04 -10.61
C GLU A 84 10.71 -18.44 -10.95
N LYS A 85 10.82 -19.63 -11.56
CA LYS A 85 11.57 -19.85 -12.80
C LYS A 85 12.96 -19.19 -12.88
N ILE A 86 13.97 -19.85 -12.31
CA ILE A 86 15.34 -19.76 -12.85
C ILE A 86 15.67 -21.04 -13.61
N GLY A 87 15.51 -20.98 -14.93
CA GLY A 87 16.19 -21.91 -15.81
C GLY A 87 17.71 -21.73 -15.66
N LYS A 88 18.42 -22.82 -15.38
CA LYS A 88 19.86 -22.93 -15.67
C LYS A 88 20.22 -24.40 -15.96
N THR A 89 20.46 -24.63 -17.25
CA THR A 89 21.53 -25.44 -17.83
C THR A 89 21.68 -26.93 -17.47
N ASN A 90 21.23 -27.76 -18.42
CA ASN A 90 22.04 -28.67 -19.23
C ASN A 90 23.08 -29.57 -18.53
N THR A 91 22.82 -30.88 -18.64
CA THR A 91 23.78 -31.97 -18.93
C THR A 91 24.98 -32.15 -18.01
N ILE A 92 24.93 -33.16 -17.13
CA ILE A 92 26.13 -33.79 -16.58
C ILE A 92 26.32 -35.13 -17.28
N VAL A 93 27.27 -35.17 -18.20
CA VAL A 93 27.92 -36.39 -18.70
C VAL A 93 28.77 -36.95 -17.56
N TRP A 94 28.48 -38.17 -17.11
CA TRP A 94 29.43 -38.96 -16.34
C TRP A 94 30.04 -40.02 -17.25
N ILE A 95 31.25 -39.74 -17.72
CA ILE A 95 32.25 -40.73 -18.12
C ILE A 95 33.00 -41.06 -16.84
N ILE A 96 32.89 -42.29 -16.31
CA ILE A 96 34.01 -43.12 -15.84
C ILE A 96 33.54 -44.59 -15.87
#